data_AF-A0A2V9DQW3-F1
#
_entry.id   AF-A0A2V9DQW3-F1
#
_cell.length_a   1.000
_cell.length_b   1.000
_cell.length_c   1.000
_cell.angle_alpha   90.00
_cell.angle_beta   90.00
_cell.angle_gamma   90.00
#
_symmetry.space_group_name_H-M   'P 1'
#
loop_
_entity.id
_entity.type
_entity.pdbx_description
1 polymer ?
#
loop_
_entity_poly.entity_id
_entity_poly.type
_entity_poly.pdbx_seq_one_letter_code
_entity_poly.pdbx_strand_id
1 'polypeptide(L)'
;MHMEEQSSNTARANVHPQPREESISVHRAESEPSEESRGRIETSALLRIAVVVVAALLVRFGVWEPFAHFSLIGWTAMIVGGFPIFKEAAANIVTRRMTMELSMSIAIVAALAIGEAVTALIILLFVQVAEILEGLTVSRGRRAIKQLLNLLPHTALMRRDGQLMDVNINQINGGDLVVVKPGTRIPIDGIVVAGNSAVDQSAITGESVPVEKAAGLQVYAGTVNLSGVLEIEVARVGPETAFGKIVEAVERAEKSRAPIQKTADRLAGYLVYFALGCALLTFIVTRNMNSTISVVIVAGACGVAAGTPLAILGAIGRSARNGALSDS
;
A
#
# COMPACT_ATOMS: atom_id res chain seq x y z
N MET A 1 78.63 8.50 25.31
CA MET A 1 79.31 7.40 24.61
C MET A 1 78.88 6.12 25.29
N HIS A 2 77.95 5.36 24.67
CA HIS A 2 77.58 3.96 25.00
C HIS A 2 77.08 3.69 26.44
N MET A 3 76.23 2.72 26.76
CA MET A 3 75.19 1.88 26.15
C MET A 3 74.64 1.09 27.37
N GLU A 4 73.44 0.50 27.28
CA GLU A 4 72.79 -0.35 28.31
C GLU A 4 72.27 0.43 29.54
N GLU A 5 71.06 0.19 30.05
CA GLU A 5 70.43 -1.10 30.28
C GLU A 5 68.89 -0.99 30.26
N GLN A 6 68.29 -2.07 29.76
CA GLN A 6 66.85 -2.32 29.74
C GLN A 6 66.30 -2.37 31.17
N SER A 7 65.14 -1.75 31.41
CA SER A 7 64.18 -2.32 32.34
C SER A 7 62.77 -1.84 32.03
N SER A 8 61.85 -2.80 32.09
CA SER A 8 60.41 -2.62 32.16
C SER A 8 59.72 -2.18 30.87
N ASN A 9 59.08 -3.13 30.19
CA ASN A 9 57.65 -3.32 30.45
C ASN A 9 57.14 -4.58 29.74
N THR A 10 57.03 -5.66 30.52
CA THR A 10 56.24 -6.84 30.16
C THR A 10 54.77 -6.52 30.47
N ALA A 11 53.88 -6.97 29.58
CA ALA A 11 52.43 -7.19 29.77
C ALA A 11 51.49 -6.21 29.06
N ARG A 12 50.80 -6.73 28.04
CA ARG A 12 49.34 -6.78 27.82
C ARG A 12 49.09 -6.91 26.31
N ALA A 13 48.80 -8.12 25.84
CA ALA A 13 47.51 -8.80 25.85
C ALA A 13 46.73 -8.52 24.56
N ASN A 14 46.59 -9.59 23.78
CA ASN A 14 45.70 -9.74 22.62
C ASN A 14 44.33 -9.12 22.87
N VAL A 15 43.89 -8.27 21.95
CA VAL A 15 42.49 -7.85 21.81
C VAL A 15 42.00 -8.36 20.46
N HIS A 16 41.18 -9.41 20.50
CA HIS A 16 40.28 -9.76 19.41
C HIS A 16 39.28 -8.61 19.20
N PRO A 17 38.99 -8.20 17.95
CA PRO A 17 37.92 -7.25 17.70
C PRO A 17 36.56 -7.94 17.89
N GLN A 18 35.76 -7.44 18.83
CA GLN A 18 34.36 -7.80 18.97
C GLN A 18 33.56 -7.38 17.72
N PRO A 19 32.62 -8.19 17.21
CA PRO A 19 31.71 -7.75 16.16
C PRO A 19 30.72 -6.73 16.75
N ARG A 20 30.54 -5.62 16.03
CA ARG A 20 29.60 -4.54 16.36
C ARG A 20 28.19 -5.09 16.56
N GLU A 21 27.62 -4.81 17.72
CA GLU A 21 26.17 -4.78 17.92
C GLU A 21 25.57 -3.71 17.00
N GLU A 22 25.18 -4.10 15.79
CA GLU A 22 24.21 -3.37 15.00
C GLU A 22 22.85 -3.55 15.67
N SER A 23 22.54 -2.62 16.57
CA SER A 23 21.19 -2.38 17.05
C SER A 23 20.32 -2.04 15.84
N ILE A 24 19.67 -3.06 15.27
CA ILE A 24 18.61 -2.88 14.28
C ILE A 24 17.49 -2.14 15.02
N SER A 25 17.48 -0.82 14.84
CA SER A 25 16.41 0.06 15.23
C SER A 25 15.12 -0.50 14.64
N VAL A 26 14.31 -1.09 15.52
CA VAL A 26 12.95 -1.55 15.27
C VAL A 26 12.26 -0.49 14.42
N HIS A 27 12.01 -0.83 13.16
CA HIS A 27 11.21 -0.01 12.27
C HIS A 27 9.90 0.25 12.98
N ARG A 28 9.75 1.50 13.39
CA ARG A 28 8.50 2.15 13.79
C ARG A 28 7.41 1.57 12.91
N ALA A 29 6.52 0.77 13.50
CA ALA A 29 5.27 0.39 12.86
C ALA A 29 4.66 1.70 12.35
N GLU A 30 4.65 1.88 11.03
CA GLU A 30 3.78 2.86 10.39
C GLU A 30 2.39 2.44 10.80
N SER A 31 1.88 3.08 11.84
CA SER A 31 0.55 2.90 12.38
C SER A 31 -0.42 3.13 11.23
N GLU A 32 -0.94 2.03 10.66
CA GLU A 32 -2.01 2.13 9.68
C GLU A 32 -3.15 2.93 10.30
N PRO A 33 -3.76 3.85 9.55
CA PRO A 33 -4.90 4.60 10.06
C PRO A 33 -5.98 3.59 10.48
N SER A 34 -6.41 3.69 11.74
CA SER A 34 -7.49 2.87 12.31
C SER A 34 -8.70 2.84 11.37
N GLU A 35 -9.51 1.77 11.38
CA GLU A 35 -10.72 1.69 10.53
C GLU A 35 -11.63 2.92 10.68
N GLU A 36 -11.63 3.53 11.86
CA GLU A 36 -12.29 4.81 12.16
C GLU A 36 -11.71 6.00 11.37
N SER A 37 -10.39 6.06 11.21
CA SER A 37 -9.72 7.06 10.38
C SER A 37 -9.92 6.83 8.88
N ARG A 38 -10.10 5.58 8.43
CA ARG A 38 -10.48 5.25 7.04
C ARG A 38 -11.91 5.65 6.71
N GLY A 39 -12.86 5.32 7.59
CA GLY A 39 -14.25 5.77 7.45
C GLY A 39 -14.36 7.30 7.46
N ARG A 40 -13.51 7.98 8.23
CA ARG A 40 -13.40 9.44 8.24
C ARG A 40 -12.83 10.02 6.92
N ILE A 41 -11.91 9.32 6.26
CA ILE A 41 -11.38 9.73 4.95
C ILE A 41 -12.44 9.56 3.85
N GLU A 42 -13.13 8.42 3.79
CA GLU A 42 -14.20 8.17 2.81
C GLU A 42 -15.39 9.13 3.00
N THR A 43 -15.82 9.37 4.25
CA THR A 43 -16.89 10.35 4.53
C THR A 43 -16.49 11.78 4.19
N SER A 44 -15.22 12.16 4.43
CA SER A 44 -14.72 13.48 4.03
C SER A 44 -14.64 13.66 2.51
N ALA A 45 -14.35 12.61 1.75
CA ALA A 45 -14.31 12.63 0.29
C ALA A 45 -15.73 12.76 -0.31
N LEU A 46 -16.69 12.00 0.21
CA LEU A 46 -18.10 12.09 -0.19
C LEU A 46 -18.70 13.47 0.12
N LEU A 47 -18.37 14.04 1.29
CA LEU A 47 -18.80 15.38 1.67
C LEU A 47 -18.23 16.44 0.71
N ARG A 48 -16.97 16.33 0.30
CA ARG A 48 -16.35 17.25 -0.67
C ARG A 48 -17.04 17.17 -2.03
N ILE A 49 -17.35 15.98 -2.54
CA ILE A 49 -18.10 15.82 -3.80
C ILE A 49 -19.47 16.47 -3.68
N ALA A 50 -20.20 16.22 -2.58
CA ALA A 50 -21.52 16.82 -2.36
C ALA A 50 -21.45 18.35 -2.35
N VAL A 51 -20.42 18.94 -1.71
CA VAL A 51 -20.18 20.39 -1.72
C VAL A 51 -19.91 20.90 -3.14
N VAL A 52 -19.07 20.22 -3.93
CA VAL A 52 -18.76 20.60 -5.32
C VAL A 52 -20.00 20.49 -6.22
N VAL A 53 -20.82 19.43 -6.06
CA VAL A 53 -22.10 19.27 -6.79
C VAL A 53 -23.04 20.43 -6.47
N VAL A 54 -23.24 20.72 -5.19
CA VAL A 54 -24.15 21.80 -4.76
C VAL A 54 -23.65 23.15 -5.26
N ALA A 55 -22.35 23.43 -5.17
CA ALA A 55 -21.76 24.65 -5.71
C ALA A 55 -21.94 24.75 -7.23
N ALA A 56 -21.71 23.68 -7.98
CA ALA A 56 -21.91 23.67 -9.43
C ALA A 56 -23.37 23.95 -9.81
N LEU A 57 -24.33 23.41 -9.07
CA LEU A 57 -25.75 23.69 -9.27
C LEU A 57 -26.08 25.15 -8.93
N LEU A 58 -25.60 25.69 -7.80
CA LEU A 58 -25.84 27.08 -7.41
C LEU A 58 -25.32 28.08 -8.44
N VAL A 59 -24.10 27.88 -8.95
CA VAL A 59 -23.50 28.69 -10.02
C VAL A 59 -24.32 28.54 -11.31
N ARG A 60 -24.74 27.31 -11.68
CA ARG A 60 -25.50 27.06 -12.92
C ARG A 60 -26.90 27.67 -12.92
N PHE A 61 -27.54 27.77 -11.76
CA PHE A 61 -28.86 28.39 -11.59
C PHE A 61 -28.79 29.90 -11.32
N GLY A 62 -27.59 30.50 -11.33
CA GLY A 62 -27.40 31.94 -11.12
C GLY A 62 -27.82 32.40 -9.72
N VAL A 63 -27.84 31.48 -8.75
CA VAL A 63 -28.21 31.80 -7.37
C VAL A 63 -27.06 32.59 -6.76
N TRP A 64 -27.25 33.90 -6.65
CA TRP A 64 -26.33 34.83 -5.97
C TRP A 64 -24.98 35.01 -6.68
N GLU A 65 -25.02 35.42 -7.96
CA GLU A 65 -23.83 35.89 -8.69
C GLU A 65 -23.78 37.43 -8.72
N PRO A 66 -23.01 38.08 -7.82
CA PRO A 66 -22.90 39.53 -7.81
C PRO A 66 -22.14 40.13 -9.00
N PHE A 67 -21.38 39.33 -9.77
CA PHE A 67 -20.65 39.78 -10.97
C PHE A 67 -20.66 38.71 -12.08
N ALA A 68 -20.99 39.09 -13.31
CA ALA A 68 -21.15 38.19 -14.47
C ALA A 68 -19.89 37.41 -14.89
N HIS A 69 -18.70 37.79 -14.39
CA HIS A 69 -17.42 37.13 -14.69
C HIS A 69 -16.71 36.60 -13.45
N PHE A 70 -17.26 36.81 -12.24
CA PHE A 70 -16.61 36.43 -10.99
C PHE A 70 -17.61 35.81 -10.02
N SER A 71 -17.72 34.48 -10.09
CA SER A 71 -18.54 33.71 -9.17
C SER A 71 -17.80 33.44 -7.87
N LEU A 72 -18.11 34.21 -6.81
CA LEU A 72 -17.54 34.02 -5.47
C LEU A 72 -17.77 32.59 -4.95
N ILE A 73 -18.92 32.01 -5.26
CA ILE A 73 -19.29 30.62 -4.92
C ILE A 73 -18.39 29.62 -5.66
N GLY A 74 -18.13 29.86 -6.95
CA GLY A 74 -17.24 29.01 -7.74
C GLY A 74 -15.79 29.01 -7.22
N TRP A 75 -15.24 30.18 -6.91
CA TRP A 75 -13.88 30.30 -6.37
C TRP A 75 -13.74 29.65 -4.98
N THR A 76 -14.72 29.86 -4.09
CA THR A 76 -14.70 29.26 -2.75
C THR A 76 -14.82 27.74 -2.81
N ALA A 77 -15.73 27.20 -3.62
CA ALA A 77 -15.88 25.77 -3.84
C ALA A 77 -14.63 25.15 -4.49
N MET A 78 -13.97 25.86 -5.39
CA MET A 78 -12.72 25.43 -6.01
C MET A 78 -11.58 25.32 -4.98
N ILE A 79 -11.44 26.31 -4.10
CA ILE A 79 -10.40 26.29 -3.07
C ILE A 79 -10.65 25.13 -2.10
N VAL A 80 -11.90 24.94 -1.65
CA VAL A 80 -12.24 23.90 -0.67
C VAL A 80 -12.18 22.50 -1.29
N GLY A 81 -12.73 22.32 -2.48
CA GLY A 81 -12.80 21.02 -3.17
C GLY A 81 -11.50 20.64 -3.89
N GLY A 82 -10.79 21.62 -4.46
CA GLY A 82 -9.56 21.40 -5.22
C GLY A 82 -8.28 21.38 -4.39
N PHE A 83 -8.31 21.79 -3.11
CA PHE A 83 -7.14 21.78 -2.22
C PHE A 83 -6.28 20.50 -2.27
N PRO A 84 -6.84 19.27 -2.16
CA PRO A 84 -6.03 18.05 -2.22
C PRO A 84 -5.31 17.90 -3.58
N ILE A 85 -6.02 18.12 -4.68
CA ILE A 85 -5.50 18.02 -6.05
C ILE A 85 -4.39 19.03 -6.28
N PHE A 86 -4.59 20.29 -5.88
CA PHE A 86 -3.57 21.33 -6.02
C PHE A 86 -2.33 21.04 -5.18
N LYS A 87 -2.50 20.46 -3.98
CA LYS A 87 -1.37 20.06 -3.13
C LYS A 87 -0.55 18.94 -3.78
N GLU A 88 -1.22 17.94 -4.34
CA GLU A 88 -0.56 16.83 -5.05
C GLU A 88 0.12 17.31 -6.33
N ALA A 89 -0.55 18.18 -7.10
CA ALA A 89 0.04 18.83 -8.26
C ALA A 89 1.31 19.63 -7.91
N ALA A 90 1.28 20.41 -6.82
CA ALA A 90 2.46 21.14 -6.37
C ALA A 90 3.63 20.18 -6.01
N ALA A 91 3.35 19.08 -5.33
CA ALA A 91 4.36 18.06 -5.03
C ALA A 91 4.93 17.39 -6.29
N ASN A 92 4.09 17.15 -7.30
CA ASN A 92 4.50 16.55 -8.58
C ASN A 92 5.34 17.49 -9.44
N ILE A 93 5.07 18.80 -9.42
CA ILE A 93 5.92 19.81 -10.06
C ILE A 93 7.32 19.79 -9.45
N VAL A 94 7.40 19.77 -8.11
CA VAL A 94 8.68 19.75 -7.37
C VAL A 94 9.49 18.47 -7.68
N THR A 95 8.81 17.34 -7.84
CA THR A 95 9.46 16.06 -8.19
C THR A 95 9.70 15.87 -9.69
N ARG A 96 9.39 16.86 -10.53
CA ARG A 96 9.47 16.83 -12.01
C ARG A 96 8.77 15.60 -12.63
N ARG A 97 7.69 15.13 -12.02
CA ARG A 97 6.89 14.01 -12.54
C ARG A 97 5.70 14.57 -13.31
N MET A 98 5.60 14.20 -14.59
CA MET A 98 4.44 14.52 -15.41
C MET A 98 3.33 13.50 -15.13
N THR A 99 2.50 13.79 -14.13
CA THR A 99 1.38 12.94 -13.73
C THR A 99 0.06 13.45 -14.31
N MET A 100 -0.97 12.60 -14.32
CA MET A 100 -2.33 12.98 -14.74
C MET A 100 -2.91 14.15 -13.91
N GLU A 101 -2.56 14.21 -12.62
CA GLU A 101 -2.95 15.27 -11.68
C GLU A 101 -2.48 16.67 -12.12
N LEU A 102 -1.30 16.77 -12.75
CA LEU A 102 -0.80 18.03 -13.29
C LEU A 102 -1.65 18.53 -14.46
N SER A 103 -2.02 17.63 -15.37
CA SER A 103 -2.86 17.97 -16.53
C SER A 103 -4.23 18.49 -16.10
N MET A 104 -4.85 17.83 -15.12
CA MET A 104 -6.14 18.21 -14.56
C MET A 104 -6.07 19.58 -13.88
N SER A 105 -5.03 19.82 -13.09
CA SER A 105 -4.83 21.09 -12.41
C SER A 105 -4.67 22.24 -13.39
N ILE A 106 -3.92 22.03 -14.48
CA ILE A 106 -3.78 23.02 -15.56
C ILE A 106 -5.12 23.29 -16.23
N ALA A 107 -5.90 22.26 -16.55
CA ALA A 107 -7.22 22.42 -17.17
C ALA A 107 -8.20 23.20 -16.28
N ILE A 108 -8.21 22.92 -14.98
CA ILE A 108 -9.02 23.63 -13.98
C ILE A 108 -8.62 25.10 -13.90
N VAL A 109 -7.32 25.40 -13.78
CA VAL A 109 -6.81 26.78 -13.74
C VAL A 109 -7.15 27.53 -15.04
N ALA A 110 -7.03 26.85 -16.18
CA ALA A 110 -7.32 27.47 -17.46
C ALA A 110 -8.82 27.78 -17.63
N ALA A 111 -9.72 26.88 -17.22
CA ALA A 111 -11.17 27.14 -17.21
C ALA A 111 -11.56 28.33 -16.31
N LEU A 112 -10.92 28.45 -15.13
CA LEU A 112 -11.11 29.61 -14.25
C LEU A 112 -10.59 30.91 -14.89
N ALA A 113 -9.51 30.85 -15.67
CA ALA A 113 -8.92 32.02 -16.32
C ALA A 113 -9.83 32.65 -17.39
N ILE A 114 -10.72 31.87 -18.03
CA ILE A 114 -11.75 32.41 -18.95
C ILE A 114 -13.00 32.89 -18.18
N GLY A 115 -13.08 32.64 -16.87
CA GLY A 115 -14.29 32.91 -16.08
C GLY A 115 -15.36 31.83 -16.21
N GLU A 116 -15.04 30.65 -16.78
CA GLU A 116 -15.96 29.51 -16.86
C GLU A 116 -15.95 28.68 -15.57
N ALA A 117 -16.49 29.27 -14.50
CA ALA A 117 -16.54 28.63 -13.18
C ALA A 117 -17.30 27.28 -13.18
N VAL A 118 -18.39 27.19 -13.94
CA VAL A 118 -19.18 25.94 -14.07
C VAL A 118 -18.33 24.82 -14.68
N THR A 119 -17.61 25.10 -15.77
CA THR A 119 -16.75 24.12 -16.45
C THR A 119 -15.65 23.63 -15.51
N ALA A 120 -15.02 24.54 -14.77
CA ALA A 120 -13.98 24.20 -13.81
C ALA A 120 -14.50 23.30 -12.66
N LEU A 121 -15.69 23.58 -12.13
CA LEU A 121 -16.33 22.76 -11.09
C LEU A 121 -16.73 21.38 -11.59
N ILE A 122 -17.22 21.27 -12.84
CA ILE A 122 -17.54 19.98 -13.45
C ILE A 122 -16.26 19.14 -13.61
N ILE A 123 -15.18 19.73 -14.12
CA ILE A 123 -13.88 19.04 -14.23
C ILE A 123 -13.42 18.56 -12.85
N LEU A 124 -13.45 19.44 -11.84
CA LEU A 124 -13.09 19.11 -10.46
C LEU A 124 -13.90 17.93 -9.91
N LEU A 125 -15.21 17.91 -10.18
CA LEU A 125 -16.10 16.83 -9.76
C LEU A 125 -15.72 15.49 -10.38
N PHE A 126 -15.48 15.43 -11.70
CA PHE A 126 -15.08 14.20 -12.37
C PHE A 126 -13.74 13.67 -11.83
N VAL A 127 -12.80 14.56 -11.54
CA VAL A 127 -11.50 14.19 -10.97
C VAL A 127 -11.67 13.57 -9.58
N GLN A 128 -12.43 14.20 -8.67
CA GLN A 128 -12.68 13.63 -7.35
C GLN A 128 -13.34 12.26 -7.42
N VAL A 129 -14.30 12.07 -8.34
CA VAL A 129 -14.93 10.75 -8.53
C VAL A 129 -13.90 9.72 -9.00
N ALA A 130 -13.03 10.08 -9.93
CA ALA A 130 -11.98 9.17 -10.43
C ALA A 130 -11.00 8.76 -9.33
N GLU A 131 -10.55 9.69 -8.49
CA GLU A 131 -9.64 9.42 -7.36
C GLU A 131 -10.26 8.45 -6.33
N ILE A 132 -11.55 8.64 -6.01
CA ILE A 132 -12.25 7.72 -5.11
C ILE A 132 -12.33 6.33 -5.73
N LEU A 133 -12.67 6.22 -7.02
CA LEU A 133 -12.73 4.93 -7.72
C LEU A 133 -11.37 4.24 -7.76
N GLU A 134 -10.28 5.01 -7.95
CA GLU A 134 -8.91 4.49 -7.88
C GLU A 134 -8.58 3.96 -6.48
N GLY A 135 -8.88 4.73 -5.42
CA GLY A 135 -8.67 4.30 -4.03
C GLY A 135 -9.45 3.05 -3.65
N LEU A 136 -10.71 2.95 -4.08
CA LEU A 136 -11.56 1.76 -3.88
C LEU A 136 -11.02 0.53 -4.61
N THR A 137 -10.34 0.73 -5.74
CA THR A 137 -9.77 -0.36 -6.54
C THR A 137 -8.49 -0.90 -5.92
N VAL A 138 -7.57 -0.01 -5.53
CA VAL A 138 -6.28 -0.40 -4.93
C VAL A 138 -6.47 -1.05 -3.55
N SER A 139 -7.46 -0.61 -2.77
CA SER A 139 -7.71 -1.13 -1.42
C SER A 139 -8.28 -2.54 -1.38
N ARG A 140 -9.04 -2.97 -2.40
CA ARG A 140 -9.64 -4.31 -2.45
C ARG A 140 -8.61 -5.41 -2.72
N GLY A 141 -7.59 -5.14 -3.54
CA GLY A 141 -6.51 -6.11 -3.81
C GLY A 141 -5.68 -6.47 -2.57
N ARG A 142 -5.36 -5.47 -1.75
CA ARG A 142 -4.54 -5.63 -0.54
C ARG A 142 -5.25 -6.39 0.60
N ARG A 143 -6.59 -6.34 0.68
CA ARG A 143 -7.35 -6.99 1.78
C ARG A 143 -7.37 -8.51 1.66
N ALA A 144 -7.47 -9.04 0.44
CA ALA A 144 -7.54 -10.49 0.22
C ALA A 144 -6.24 -11.21 0.65
N ILE A 145 -5.10 -10.57 0.44
CA ILE A 145 -3.79 -11.10 0.81
C ILE A 145 -3.56 -10.99 2.32
N LYS A 146 -3.93 -9.86 2.94
CA LYS A 146 -3.72 -9.61 4.38
C LYS A 146 -4.58 -10.50 5.30
N GLN A 147 -5.76 -10.93 4.84
CA GLN A 147 -6.57 -11.92 5.55
C GLN A 147 -5.88 -13.30 5.62
N LEU A 148 -5.02 -13.63 4.65
CA LEU A 148 -4.20 -14.83 4.67
C LEU A 148 -3.08 -14.75 5.74
N LEU A 149 -2.60 -13.54 6.05
CA LEU A 149 -1.48 -13.29 6.97
C LEU A 149 -1.87 -13.30 8.45
N ASN A 150 -3.13 -13.03 8.77
CA ASN A 150 -3.63 -12.96 10.16
C ASN A 150 -3.96 -14.34 10.77
N LEU A 151 -3.47 -15.43 10.17
CA LEU A 151 -3.75 -16.80 10.62
C LEU A 151 -2.72 -17.36 11.60
N LEU A 152 -1.64 -16.62 11.92
CA LEU A 152 -0.66 -17.09 12.91
C LEU A 152 -1.08 -16.73 14.34
N PRO A 153 -0.99 -17.69 15.28
CA PRO A 153 -1.17 -17.40 16.71
C PRO A 153 -0.13 -16.40 17.19
N HIS A 154 -0.55 -15.41 17.98
CA HIS A 154 0.36 -14.46 18.62
C HIS A 154 1.02 -15.02 19.88
N THR A 155 0.52 -16.15 20.39
CA THR A 155 1.02 -16.81 21.59
C THR A 155 1.26 -18.30 21.34
N ALA A 156 2.18 -18.88 22.09
CA ALA A 156 2.49 -20.30 22.05
C ALA A 156 2.70 -20.85 23.47
N LEU A 157 2.36 -22.12 23.65
CA LEU A 157 2.64 -22.82 24.90
C LEU A 157 4.09 -23.29 24.90
N MET A 158 4.89 -22.73 25.78
CA MET A 158 6.29 -23.10 25.99
C MET A 158 6.42 -24.00 27.22
N ARG A 159 7.28 -25.01 27.16
CA ARG A 159 7.67 -25.82 28.30
C ARG A 159 9.01 -25.32 28.86
N ARG A 160 8.99 -24.80 30.09
CA ARG A 160 10.20 -24.40 30.83
C ARG A 160 10.13 -24.96 32.25
N ASP A 161 11.20 -25.59 32.72
CA ASP A 161 11.30 -26.20 34.05
C ASP A 161 10.14 -27.16 34.39
N GLY A 162 9.66 -27.89 33.37
CA GLY A 162 8.55 -28.85 33.50
C GLY A 162 7.15 -28.22 33.53
N GLN A 163 7.03 -26.89 33.57
CA GLN A 163 5.75 -26.17 33.53
C GLN A 163 5.43 -25.65 32.13
N LEU A 164 4.13 -25.59 31.81
CA LEU A 164 3.63 -24.99 30.58
C LEU A 164 3.27 -23.53 30.82
N MET A 165 3.84 -22.63 30.02
CA MET A 165 3.59 -21.19 30.08
C MET A 165 3.12 -20.69 28.72
N ASP A 166 2.10 -19.85 28.71
CA ASP A 166 1.67 -19.17 27.48
C ASP A 166 2.56 -17.92 27.29
N VAL A 167 3.33 -17.90 26.22
CA VAL A 167 4.31 -16.84 25.94
C VAL A 167 4.03 -16.22 24.57
N ASN A 168 4.35 -14.94 24.44
CA ASN A 168 4.27 -14.29 23.14
C ASN A 168 5.33 -14.88 22.20
N ILE A 169 4.98 -15.06 20.92
CA ILE A 169 5.89 -15.66 19.94
C ILE A 169 7.23 -14.91 19.81
N ASN A 170 7.24 -13.60 20.09
CA ASN A 170 8.44 -12.76 20.06
C ASN A 170 9.41 -13.01 21.23
N GLN A 171 8.99 -13.75 22.25
CA GLN A 171 9.81 -14.09 23.42
C GLN A 171 10.44 -15.48 23.31
N ILE A 172 10.11 -16.22 22.24
CA ILE A 172 10.60 -17.57 21.98
C ILE A 172 11.91 -17.47 21.20
N ASN A 173 12.95 -18.17 21.65
CA ASN A 173 14.24 -18.24 21.01
C ASN A 173 14.51 -19.64 20.45
N GLY A 174 15.53 -19.76 19.61
CA GLY A 174 16.01 -21.08 19.14
C GLY A 174 16.44 -21.96 20.32
N GLY A 175 16.08 -23.25 20.26
CA GLY A 175 16.35 -24.24 21.30
C GLY A 175 15.27 -24.32 22.39
N ASP A 176 14.29 -23.42 22.41
CA ASP A 176 13.16 -23.52 23.34
C ASP A 176 12.22 -24.67 22.97
N LEU A 177 11.50 -25.21 23.96
CA LEU A 177 10.51 -26.27 23.75
C LEU A 177 9.09 -25.71 23.69
N VAL A 178 8.42 -25.88 22.57
CA VAL A 178 7.03 -25.46 22.34
C VAL A 178 6.13 -26.68 22.26
N VAL A 179 5.01 -26.63 22.99
CA VAL A 179 4.01 -27.70 23.05
C VAL A 179 2.80 -27.32 22.22
N VAL A 180 2.49 -28.11 21.21
CA VAL A 180 1.37 -27.87 20.29
C VAL A 180 0.29 -28.92 20.53
N LYS A 181 -0.92 -28.46 20.82
CA LYS A 181 -2.08 -29.31 21.08
C LYS A 181 -2.77 -29.73 19.77
N PRO A 182 -3.52 -30.84 19.75
CA PRO A 182 -4.39 -31.18 18.62
C PRO A 182 -5.34 -30.04 18.28
N GLY A 183 -5.59 -29.83 16.99
CA GLY A 183 -6.46 -28.77 16.46
C GLY A 183 -5.86 -27.37 16.44
N THR A 184 -4.59 -27.19 16.86
CA THR A 184 -3.93 -25.88 16.88
C THR A 184 -2.90 -25.73 15.76
N ARG A 185 -2.69 -24.49 15.29
CA ARG A 185 -1.63 -24.19 14.34
C ARG A 185 -0.28 -24.20 15.02
N ILE A 186 0.70 -24.75 14.32
CA ILE A 186 2.10 -24.73 14.74
C ILE A 186 2.63 -23.31 14.52
N PRO A 187 3.11 -22.60 15.58
CA PRO A 187 3.52 -21.21 15.46
C PRO A 187 4.96 -21.02 14.94
N ILE A 188 5.80 -22.07 15.02
CA ILE A 188 7.25 -22.00 14.80
C ILE A 188 7.73 -23.09 13.85
N ASP A 189 8.91 -22.91 13.26
CA ASP A 189 9.61 -23.98 12.55
C ASP A 189 10.51 -24.72 13.55
N GLY A 190 10.49 -26.05 13.52
CA GLY A 190 11.26 -26.82 14.49
C GLY A 190 11.32 -28.31 14.20
N ILE A 191 11.90 -29.04 15.16
CA ILE A 191 12.02 -30.50 15.12
C ILE A 191 11.18 -31.08 16.26
N VAL A 192 10.36 -32.08 15.96
CA VAL A 192 9.60 -32.78 17.00
C VAL A 192 10.59 -33.52 17.90
N VAL A 193 10.57 -33.26 19.21
CA VAL A 193 11.37 -33.99 20.20
C VAL A 193 10.56 -35.10 20.89
N ALA A 194 9.24 -34.91 21.02
CA ALA A 194 8.35 -35.89 21.62
C ALA A 194 6.93 -35.79 21.05
N GLY A 195 6.23 -36.92 21.06
CA GLY A 195 4.87 -37.05 20.53
C GLY A 195 4.82 -37.64 19.12
N ASN A 196 3.61 -37.99 18.70
CA ASN A 196 3.29 -38.45 17.35
C ASN A 196 1.94 -37.86 16.93
N SER A 197 1.86 -37.27 15.75
CA SER A 197 0.63 -36.64 15.24
C SER A 197 0.64 -36.50 13.72
N ALA A 198 -0.55 -36.49 13.12
CA ALA A 198 -0.73 -36.06 11.74
C ALA A 198 -0.73 -34.53 11.66
N VAL A 199 0.01 -33.98 10.71
CA VAL A 199 0.10 -32.54 10.46
C VAL A 199 -0.38 -32.21 9.06
N ASP A 200 -1.36 -31.33 8.97
CA ASP A 200 -1.84 -30.77 7.70
C ASP A 200 -0.91 -29.65 7.24
N GLN A 201 -0.24 -29.88 6.11
CA GLN A 201 0.70 -28.97 5.47
C GLN A 201 0.14 -28.29 4.22
N SER A 202 -1.16 -28.43 3.94
CA SER A 202 -1.83 -27.88 2.74
C SER A 202 -1.59 -26.38 2.54
N ALA A 203 -1.48 -25.61 3.63
CA ALA A 203 -1.20 -24.18 3.59
C ALA A 203 0.19 -23.82 3.01
N ILE A 204 1.13 -24.77 2.98
CA ILE A 204 2.50 -24.55 2.44
C ILE A 204 2.71 -25.36 1.17
N THR A 205 2.33 -26.64 1.16
CA THR A 205 2.61 -27.56 0.05
C THR A 205 1.50 -27.61 -0.99
N GLY A 206 0.27 -27.21 -0.62
CA GLY A 206 -0.93 -27.39 -1.44
C GLY A 206 -1.47 -28.83 -1.44
N GLU A 207 -0.82 -29.76 -0.76
CA GLU A 207 -1.27 -31.15 -0.68
C GLU A 207 -2.25 -31.32 0.49
N SER A 208 -3.45 -31.84 0.22
CA SER A 208 -4.50 -32.01 1.24
C SER A 208 -4.31 -33.24 2.14
N VAL A 209 -3.33 -34.10 1.86
CA VAL A 209 -3.10 -35.33 2.63
C VAL A 209 -2.22 -34.99 3.84
N PRO A 210 -2.70 -35.20 5.08
CA PRO A 210 -1.89 -34.97 6.28
C PRO A 210 -0.66 -35.87 6.32
N VAL A 211 0.44 -35.34 6.84
CA VAL A 211 1.72 -36.07 6.96
C VAL A 211 1.96 -36.43 8.40
N GLU A 212 2.27 -37.71 8.66
CA GLU A 212 2.65 -38.18 9.99
C GLU A 212 3.98 -37.58 10.46
N LYS A 213 4.00 -37.09 11.71
CA LYS A 213 5.16 -36.45 12.34
C LYS A 213 5.42 -37.09 13.70
N ALA A 214 6.61 -37.65 13.82
CA ALA A 214 7.18 -38.25 15.03
C ALA A 214 8.51 -37.59 15.38
N ALA A 215 9.08 -37.97 16.52
CA ALA A 215 10.36 -37.45 17.01
C ALA A 215 11.47 -37.52 15.93
N GLY A 216 12.24 -36.43 15.80
CA GLY A 216 13.28 -36.24 14.80
C GLY A 216 12.80 -35.65 13.46
N LEU A 217 11.49 -35.55 13.22
CA LEU A 217 10.95 -34.97 12.00
C LEU A 217 10.71 -33.46 12.13
N GLN A 218 10.89 -32.74 11.01
CA GLN A 218 10.67 -31.30 10.93
C GLN A 218 9.19 -30.96 10.78
N VAL A 219 8.80 -29.84 11.38
CA VAL A 219 7.48 -29.22 11.30
C VAL A 219 7.62 -27.74 10.97
N TYR A 220 6.61 -27.19 10.33
CA TYR A 220 6.65 -25.83 9.78
C TYR A 220 5.57 -24.95 10.40
N ALA A 221 5.90 -23.68 10.60
CA ALA A 221 4.97 -22.66 11.06
C ALA A 221 3.78 -22.52 10.09
N GLY A 222 2.58 -22.31 10.61
CA GLY A 222 1.34 -22.15 9.83
C GLY A 222 0.62 -23.45 9.49
N THR A 223 1.26 -24.61 9.64
CA THR A 223 0.65 -25.94 9.50
C THR A 223 -0.26 -26.27 10.69
N VAL A 224 -1.21 -27.19 10.52
CA VAL A 224 -2.19 -27.54 11.56
C VAL A 224 -1.88 -28.91 12.15
N ASN A 225 -1.73 -28.97 13.47
CA ASN A 225 -1.59 -30.23 14.20
C ASN A 225 -2.97 -30.87 14.39
N LEU A 226 -3.17 -32.13 14.00
CA LEU A 226 -4.51 -32.74 13.95
C LEU A 226 -4.86 -33.60 15.16
N SER A 227 -4.03 -34.58 15.52
CA SER A 227 -4.47 -35.71 16.35
C SER A 227 -3.73 -35.85 17.69
N GLY A 228 -2.41 -35.69 17.73
CA GLY A 228 -1.57 -35.86 18.91
C GLY A 228 -0.97 -34.56 19.46
N VAL A 229 -0.48 -34.59 20.70
CA VAL A 229 0.34 -33.49 21.25
C VAL A 229 1.75 -33.64 20.73
N LEU A 230 2.33 -32.54 20.23
CA LEU A 230 3.72 -32.48 19.78
C LEU A 230 4.52 -31.55 20.70
N GLU A 231 5.69 -32.01 21.13
CA GLU A 231 6.72 -31.15 21.70
C GLU A 231 7.77 -30.89 20.63
N ILE A 232 8.03 -29.62 20.36
CA ILE A 232 8.83 -29.17 19.23
C ILE A 232 9.96 -28.30 19.78
N GLU A 233 11.19 -28.67 19.46
CA GLU A 233 12.36 -27.80 19.67
C GLU A 233 12.41 -26.75 18.56
N VAL A 234 12.48 -25.49 18.97
CA VAL A 234 12.42 -24.34 18.10
C VAL A 234 13.71 -24.22 17.29
N ALA A 235 13.59 -24.28 15.96
CA ALA A 235 14.70 -24.00 15.05
C ALA A 235 14.67 -22.55 14.55
N ARG A 236 13.49 -22.06 14.14
CA ARG A 236 13.29 -20.68 13.63
C ARG A 236 11.95 -20.12 14.10
N VAL A 237 11.90 -18.82 14.33
CA VAL A 237 10.70 -18.09 14.79
C VAL A 237 10.43 -16.86 13.94
N GLY A 238 9.16 -16.44 13.90
CA GLY A 238 8.76 -15.20 13.25
C GLY A 238 9.14 -15.13 11.75
N PRO A 239 9.78 -14.03 11.28
CA PRO A 239 10.12 -13.83 9.87
C PRO A 239 11.05 -14.88 9.28
N GLU A 240 11.84 -15.56 10.11
CA GLU A 240 12.81 -16.55 9.63
C GLU A 240 12.19 -17.91 9.28
N THR A 241 10.95 -18.15 9.71
CA THR A 241 10.21 -19.38 9.41
C THR A 241 9.93 -19.51 7.90
N ALA A 242 9.68 -20.74 7.44
CA ALA A 242 9.29 -20.99 6.05
C ALA A 242 8.04 -20.17 5.67
N PHE A 243 7.05 -20.14 6.55
CA PHE A 243 5.86 -19.32 6.37
C PHE A 243 6.19 -17.82 6.40
N GLY A 244 7.01 -17.36 7.35
CA GLY A 244 7.48 -15.97 7.44
C GLY A 244 8.15 -15.47 6.15
N LYS A 245 8.95 -16.32 5.49
CA LYS A 245 9.54 -16.00 4.18
C LYS A 245 8.51 -15.91 3.05
N ILE A 246 7.46 -16.73 3.08
CA ILE A 246 6.34 -16.63 2.13
C ILE A 246 5.63 -15.29 2.36
N VAL A 247 5.32 -14.93 3.60
CA VAL A 247 4.72 -13.64 3.95
C VAL A 247 5.59 -12.48 3.46
N GLU A 248 6.89 -12.51 3.75
CA GLU A 248 7.81 -11.46 3.33
C GLU A 248 7.93 -11.36 1.81
N ALA A 249 7.97 -12.49 1.10
CA ALA A 249 8.00 -12.52 -0.36
C ALA A 249 6.73 -11.91 -0.96
N VAL A 250 5.56 -12.22 -0.38
CA VAL A 250 4.28 -11.66 -0.78
C VAL A 250 4.23 -10.15 -0.49
N GLU A 251 4.61 -9.71 0.71
CA GLU A 251 4.67 -8.28 1.05
C GLU A 251 5.64 -7.50 0.14
N ARG A 252 6.79 -8.11 -0.20
CA ARG A 252 7.76 -7.51 -1.11
C ARG A 252 7.23 -7.43 -2.54
N ALA A 253 6.50 -8.44 -2.99
CA ALA A 253 5.80 -8.42 -4.27
C ALA A 253 4.72 -7.31 -4.31
N GLU A 254 3.95 -7.14 -3.23
CA GLU A 254 2.95 -6.07 -3.11
C GLU A 254 3.57 -4.66 -3.07
N LYS A 255 4.68 -4.48 -2.35
CA LYS A 255 5.40 -3.20 -2.28
C LYS A 255 6.09 -2.85 -3.59
N SER A 256 6.40 -3.84 -4.43
CA SER A 256 6.92 -3.59 -5.76
C SER A 256 5.82 -2.94 -6.62
N ARG A 257 6.04 -1.68 -7.02
CA ARG A 257 5.09 -0.98 -7.89
C ARG A 257 4.87 -1.79 -9.16
N ALA A 258 3.62 -2.11 -9.47
CA ALA A 258 3.26 -2.84 -10.67
C ALA A 258 3.88 -2.15 -11.90
N PRO A 259 4.66 -2.85 -12.75
CA PRO A 259 5.32 -2.26 -13.91
C PRO A 259 4.33 -1.59 -14.87
N ILE A 260 3.06 -2.02 -14.88
CA ILE A 260 1.96 -1.43 -15.67
C ILE A 260 1.67 0.04 -15.32
N GLN A 261 1.84 0.42 -14.04
CA GLN A 261 1.54 1.79 -13.58
C GLN A 261 2.55 2.79 -14.16
N LYS A 262 3.82 2.39 -14.29
CA LYS A 262 4.86 3.22 -14.92
C LYS A 262 4.62 3.45 -16.41
N THR A 263 4.04 2.48 -17.11
CA THR A 263 3.72 2.60 -18.54
C THR A 263 2.54 3.53 -18.77
N ALA A 264 1.50 3.42 -17.94
CA ALA A 264 0.34 4.32 -17.97
C ALA A 264 0.74 5.77 -17.67
N ASP A 265 1.55 6.00 -16.63
CA ASP A 265 2.07 7.33 -16.29
C ASP A 265 2.89 7.94 -17.42
N ARG A 266 3.70 7.12 -18.12
CA ARG A 266 4.52 7.57 -19.24
C ARG A 266 3.65 7.96 -20.44
N LEU A 267 2.63 7.17 -20.76
CA LEU A 267 1.69 7.47 -21.83
C LEU A 267 0.89 8.75 -21.52
N ALA A 268 0.44 8.90 -20.27
CA ALA A 268 -0.22 10.11 -19.79
C ALA A 268 0.71 11.33 -19.95
N GLY A 269 1.99 11.21 -19.58
CA GLY A 269 2.99 12.26 -19.80
C GLY A 269 3.10 12.67 -21.27
N TYR A 270 3.19 11.71 -22.21
CA TYR A 270 3.23 12.00 -23.65
C TYR A 270 1.97 12.73 -24.13
N LEU A 271 0.79 12.33 -23.67
CA LEU A 271 -0.48 13.00 -23.97
C LEU A 271 -0.49 14.46 -23.48
N VAL A 272 0.06 14.73 -22.29
CA VAL A 272 0.16 16.11 -21.78
C VAL A 272 1.06 16.97 -22.66
N TYR A 273 2.23 16.46 -23.06
CA TYR A 273 3.12 17.18 -23.97
C TYR A 273 2.47 17.45 -25.33
N PHE A 274 1.74 16.47 -25.87
CA PHE A 274 1.00 16.63 -27.11
C PHE A 274 -0.10 17.70 -26.98
N ALA A 275 -0.88 17.67 -25.90
CA ALA A 275 -1.92 18.65 -25.61
C ALA A 275 -1.36 20.08 -25.49
N LEU A 276 -0.26 20.27 -24.77
CA LEU A 276 0.43 21.56 -24.65
C LEU A 276 0.98 22.05 -25.99
N GLY A 277 1.52 21.14 -26.81
CA GLY A 277 1.98 21.44 -28.17
C GLY A 277 0.86 21.93 -29.07
N CYS A 278 -0.29 21.24 -29.06
CA CYS A 278 -1.48 21.67 -29.80
C CYS A 278 -2.00 23.02 -29.31
N ALA A 279 -2.07 23.25 -28.00
CA ALA A 279 -2.49 24.53 -27.42
C ALA A 279 -1.58 25.69 -27.87
N LEU A 280 -0.26 25.48 -27.83
CA LEU A 280 0.71 26.47 -28.30
C LEU A 280 0.55 26.75 -29.79
N LEU A 281 0.35 25.72 -30.62
CA LEU A 281 0.10 25.87 -32.04
C LEU A 281 -1.18 26.68 -32.31
N THR A 282 -2.27 26.37 -31.61
CA THR A 282 -3.53 27.12 -31.69
C THR A 282 -3.34 28.58 -31.29
N PHE A 283 -2.54 28.84 -30.25
CA PHE A 283 -2.22 30.21 -29.82
C PHE A 283 -1.46 30.99 -30.88
N ILE A 284 -0.45 30.38 -31.50
CA ILE A 284 0.36 31.03 -32.54
C ILE A 284 -0.50 31.38 -33.77
N VAL A 285 -1.38 30.46 -34.19
CA VAL A 285 -2.23 30.65 -35.38
C VAL A 285 -3.35 31.64 -35.13
N THR A 286 -4.05 31.52 -34.00
CA THR A 286 -5.30 32.27 -33.74
C THR A 286 -5.04 33.57 -32.97
N ARG A 287 -3.94 33.65 -32.20
CA ARG A 287 -3.63 34.71 -31.22
C ARG A 287 -4.77 35.02 -30.23
N ASN A 288 -5.73 34.12 -30.09
CA ASN A 288 -6.90 34.30 -29.25
C ASN A 288 -6.79 33.38 -28.03
N MET A 289 -6.74 33.98 -26.84
CA MET A 289 -6.57 33.28 -25.57
C MET A 289 -7.70 32.27 -25.32
N ASN A 290 -8.92 32.61 -25.73
CA ASN A 290 -10.09 31.76 -25.51
C ASN A 290 -9.98 30.45 -26.29
N SER A 291 -9.59 30.51 -27.56
CA SER A 291 -9.42 29.33 -28.41
C SER A 291 -8.31 28.41 -27.91
N THR A 292 -7.20 28.98 -27.44
CA THR A 292 -6.10 28.22 -26.85
C THR A 292 -6.54 27.48 -25.59
N ILE A 293 -7.28 28.15 -24.71
CA ILE A 293 -7.73 27.52 -23.47
C ILE A 293 -8.79 26.46 -23.75
N SER A 294 -9.72 26.67 -24.69
CA SER A 294 -10.66 25.63 -25.11
C SER A 294 -9.95 24.37 -25.61
N VAL A 295 -8.84 24.52 -26.34
CA VAL A 295 -8.01 23.39 -26.78
C VAL A 295 -7.32 22.71 -25.60
N VAL A 296 -6.82 23.45 -24.60
CA VAL A 296 -6.27 22.88 -23.37
C VAL A 296 -7.34 22.10 -22.59
N ILE A 297 -8.58 22.59 -22.53
CA ILE A 297 -9.68 21.91 -21.83
C ILE A 297 -10.09 20.63 -22.57
N VAL A 298 -10.24 20.69 -23.91
CA VAL A 298 -10.61 19.53 -24.74
C VAL A 298 -9.50 18.47 -24.78
N ALA A 299 -8.25 18.90 -24.87
CA ALA A 299 -7.09 18.00 -24.82
C ALA A 299 -6.76 17.55 -23.39
N GLY A 300 -7.27 18.30 -22.39
CA GLY A 300 -7.18 17.99 -20.97
C GLY A 300 -7.75 16.60 -20.73
N ALA A 301 -6.92 15.74 -20.16
CA ALA A 301 -6.99 14.28 -20.18
C ALA A 301 -8.19 13.63 -19.42
N CYS A 302 -9.38 14.24 -19.43
CA CYS A 302 -10.58 13.77 -18.74
C CYS A 302 -10.96 12.35 -19.19
N GLY A 303 -10.83 12.04 -20.48
CA GLY A 303 -11.10 10.69 -21.01
C GLY A 303 -10.09 9.65 -20.56
N VAL A 304 -8.82 10.02 -20.43
CA VAL A 304 -7.74 9.11 -19.98
C VAL A 304 -7.85 8.87 -18.48
N ALA A 305 -8.14 9.92 -17.73
CA ALA A 305 -8.35 9.88 -16.29
C ALA A 305 -9.55 9.02 -15.88
N ALA A 306 -10.67 9.14 -16.59
CA ALA A 306 -11.85 8.30 -16.34
C ALA A 306 -11.69 6.88 -16.91
N GLY A 307 -10.90 6.71 -17.97
CA GLY A 307 -10.74 5.44 -18.67
C GLY A 307 -10.14 4.33 -17.81
N THR A 308 -9.08 4.63 -17.05
CA THR A 308 -8.41 3.66 -16.20
C THR A 308 -9.31 3.07 -15.10
N PRO A 309 -9.99 3.87 -14.24
CA PRO A 309 -10.90 3.32 -13.23
C PRO A 309 -12.11 2.61 -13.83
N LEU A 310 -12.65 3.08 -14.95
CA LEU A 310 -13.76 2.41 -15.65
C LEU A 310 -13.33 1.06 -16.22
N ALA A 311 -12.14 0.97 -16.81
CA ALA A 311 -11.59 -0.28 -17.33
C ALA A 311 -11.36 -1.28 -16.19
N ILE A 312 -10.83 -0.83 -15.06
CA ILE A 312 -10.61 -1.71 -13.90
C ILE A 312 -11.94 -2.14 -13.28
N LEU A 313 -12.92 -1.24 -13.12
CA LEU A 313 -14.25 -1.59 -12.63
C LEU A 313 -14.95 -2.59 -13.56
N GLY A 314 -14.80 -2.43 -14.87
CA GLY A 314 -15.27 -3.37 -15.87
C GLY A 314 -14.57 -4.73 -15.78
N ALA A 315 -13.26 -4.75 -15.56
CA ALA A 315 -12.49 -5.97 -15.36
C ALA A 315 -12.91 -6.71 -14.07
N ILE A 316 -13.06 -5.98 -12.95
CA ILE A 316 -13.57 -6.53 -11.68
C ILE A 316 -14.98 -7.08 -11.86
N GLY A 317 -15.88 -6.31 -12.48
CA GLY A 317 -17.24 -6.73 -12.75
C GLY A 317 -17.31 -7.99 -13.62
N ARG A 318 -16.39 -8.12 -14.60
CA ARG A 318 -16.28 -9.31 -15.44
C ARG A 318 -15.71 -10.51 -14.68
N SER A 319 -14.66 -10.35 -13.88
CA SER A 319 -14.11 -11.42 -13.04
C SER A 319 -15.11 -11.91 -11.98
N ALA A 320 -15.89 -11.01 -11.39
CA ALA A 320 -16.93 -11.35 -10.43
C ALA A 320 -18.07 -12.16 -11.07
N ARG A 321 -18.47 -11.81 -12.30
CA ARG A 321 -19.51 -12.57 -13.05
C ARG A 321 -19.01 -13.91 -13.58
N ASN A 322 -17.73 -14.00 -13.92
CA ASN A 322 -17.11 -15.20 -14.48
C ASN A 322 -16.53 -16.15 -13.42
N GLY A 323 -16.76 -15.91 -12.13
CA GLY A 323 -16.40 -16.86 -11.07
C GLY A 323 -14.90 -17.12 -10.96
N ALA A 324 -14.04 -16.10 -11.10
CA ALA A 324 -12.59 -16.24 -10.96
C ALA A 324 -12.11 -16.54 -9.52
N LEU A 325 -12.99 -17.03 -8.66
CA LEU A 325 -12.69 -17.82 -7.46
C LEU A 325 -12.86 -19.29 -7.86
N SER A 326 -12.00 -19.75 -8.76
CA SER A 326 -11.80 -21.18 -9.01
C SER A 326 -10.93 -21.67 -7.86
N ASP A 327 -11.56 -22.22 -6.82
CA ASP A 327 -10.92 -23.27 -6.03
C ASP A 327 -10.56 -24.40 -7.01
N SER A 328 -9.28 -24.51 -7.34
CA SER A 328 -8.68 -25.67 -8.00
C SER A 328 -7.28 -25.89 -7.44
#